data_AF-A0A917PNG8-F1
#
_entry.id   AF-A0A917PNG8-F1
#
_cell.length_a   1.000
_cell.length_b   1.000
_cell.length_c   1.000
_cell.angle_alpha   90.00
_cell.angle_beta   90.00
_cell.angle_gamma   90.00
#
_symmetry.space_group_name_H-M   'P 1'
#
loop_
_entity.id
_entity.type
_entity.pdbx_description
1 polymer ?
#
loop_
_entity_poly.entity_id
_entity_poly.type
_entity_poly.pdbx_seq_one_letter_code
_entity_poly.pdbx_strand_id
1 'polypeptide(L)' 'MAGAIAALLRSQGEVEVQAIGPAAVNQAVKAIAIARGYIIPENLDMHVQPAFVKLDIENEERTAVRFAVKGYKLS' A
#
# COMPACT_ATOMS: atom_id res chain seq x y z
N MET A 1 -5.72 8.59 1.41
CA MET A 1 -5.11 7.25 1.24
C MET A 1 -4.18 6.87 2.40
N ALA A 2 -3.14 7.66 2.71
CA ALA A 2 -2.17 7.32 3.76
C ALA A 2 -2.78 6.97 5.13
N GLY A 3 -3.77 7.74 5.59
CA GLY A 3 -4.47 7.46 6.85
C GLY A 3 -5.19 6.10 6.86
N ALA A 4 -5.76 5.68 5.72
CA ALA A 4 -6.40 4.37 5.60
C ALA A 4 -5.38 3.22 5.64
N ILE A 5 -4.23 3.38 4.96
CA ILE A 5 -3.12 2.42 5.04
C ILE A 5 -2.68 2.25 6.49
N ALA A 6 -2.43 3.35 7.21
CA ALA A 6 -2.03 3.30 8.61
C ALA A 6 -3.10 2.66 9.51
N ALA A 7 -4.38 2.98 9.31
CA ALA A 7 -5.48 2.37 10.06
C ALA A 7 -5.60 0.86 9.83
N LEU A 8 -5.43 0.39 8.59
CA LEU A 8 -5.45 -1.04 8.25
C LEU A 8 -4.22 -1.77 8.81
N LEU A 9 -3.03 -1.17 8.76
CA LEU A 9 -1.84 -1.76 9.38
C LEU A 9 -1.98 -1.92 10.90
N ARG A 10 -2.64 -0.98 11.59
CA ARG A 10 -2.91 -1.09 13.03
C ARG A 10 -3.91 -2.19 13.37
N SER A 11 -4.95 -2.35 12.55
CA SER A 11 -6.08 -3.24 12.85
C SER A 11 -5.93 -4.65 12.29
N GLN A 12 -5.30 -4.78 11.13
CA GLN A 12 -5.19 -6.05 10.37
C GLN A 12 -3.73 -6.48 10.17
N GLY A 13 -2.75 -5.59 10.39
CA GLY A 13 -1.33 -5.89 10.19
C GLY A 13 -0.88 -5.87 8.73
N GLU A 14 -1.80 -5.82 7.76
CA GLU A 14 -1.50 -5.80 6.34
C GLU A 14 -2.53 -5.00 5.53
N VAL A 15 -2.14 -4.59 4.32
CA VAL A 15 -3.03 -3.97 3.33
C VAL A 15 -2.48 -4.16 1.94
N GLU A 16 -3.37 -4.33 0.96
CA GLU A 16 -3.02 -4.34 -0.45
C GLU A 16 -3.45 -3.04 -1.14
N VAL A 17 -2.55 -2.45 -1.92
CA VAL A 17 -2.82 -1.26 -2.72
C VAL A 17 -2.61 -1.59 -4.19
N GLN A 18 -3.60 -1.35 -5.03
CA GLN A 18 -3.50 -1.52 -6.48
C GLN A 18 -3.60 -0.18 -7.18
N ALA A 19 -2.76 0.04 -8.20
CA ALA A 19 -2.72 1.27 -8.96
C ALA A 19 -2.48 0.99 -10.45
N ILE A 20 -3.24 1.66 -11.31
CA ILE A 20 -3.09 1.60 -12.78
C ILE A 20 -2.61 2.94 -13.31
N GLY A 21 -1.55 2.88 -14.10
CA GLY A 21 -0.95 4.04 -14.75
C GLY A 21 0.02 4.84 -13.86
N PRO A 22 0.91 5.65 -14.46
CA PRO A 22 2.03 6.28 -13.75
C PRO A 22 1.60 7.21 -12.61
N ALA A 23 0.55 8.00 -12.82
CA ALA A 23 0.06 8.95 -11.83
C ALA A 23 -0.45 8.23 -10.57
N ALA A 24 -1.28 7.18 -10.73
CA ALA A 24 -1.82 6.42 -9.61
C ALA A 24 -0.72 5.70 -8.84
N VAL A 25 0.26 5.11 -9.54
CA VAL A 25 1.41 4.44 -8.92
C VAL A 25 2.22 5.42 -8.06
N ASN A 26 2.50 6.63 -8.57
CA ASN A 26 3.18 7.67 -7.80
C ASN A 26 2.38 8.07 -6.55
N GLN A 27 1.06 8.17 -6.65
CA GLN A 27 0.20 8.47 -5.48
C GLN A 27 0.20 7.34 -4.45
N ALA A 28 0.16 6.09 -4.90
CA ALA A 28 0.26 4.92 -4.02
C ALA A 28 1.57 4.92 -3.23
N VAL A 29 2.71 5.13 -3.90
CA VAL A 29 4.03 5.18 -3.25
C VAL A 29 4.11 6.35 -2.25
N LYS A 30 3.64 7.54 -2.62
CA LYS A 30 3.58 8.70 -1.69
C LYS A 30 2.71 8.40 -0.47
N ALA A 31 1.55 7.77 -0.66
CA ALA A 31 0.66 7.42 0.42
C ALA A 31 1.28 6.40 1.39
N ILE A 32 1.99 5.39 0.87
CA ILE A 32 2.73 4.40 1.66
C ILE A 32 3.83 5.10 2.47
N ALA A 33 4.62 5.98 1.86
CA ALA A 33 5.67 6.72 2.54
C ALA A 33 5.12 7.61 3.67
N ILE A 34 4.00 8.30 3.43
CA ILE A 34 3.33 9.11 4.46
C ILE A 34 2.75 8.23 5.57
N ALA A 35 2.15 7.09 5.23
CA ALA A 35 1.59 6.15 6.21
C ALA A 35 2.66 5.62 7.17
N ARG A 36 3.90 5.41 6.70
CA ARG A 36 5.04 5.06 7.55
C ARG A 36 5.27 6.11 8.64
N GLY A 37 5.25 7.39 8.28
CA GLY A 37 5.36 8.49 9.25
C GLY A 37 4.27 8.47 10.32
N TYR A 38 3.09 7.92 10.03
CA TYR A 38 1.99 7.80 11.02
C TYR A 38 2.15 6.63 11.99
N ILE A 39 2.84 5.56 11.61
CA ILE A 39 2.90 4.34 12.42
C ILE A 39 4.21 4.19 13.22
N ILE A 40 5.29 4.86 12.79
CA ILE A 40 6.59 4.84 13.51
C ILE A 40 6.46 5.28 14.98
N PRO A 41 5.74 6.37 15.32
CA PRO A 41 5.58 6.78 16.72
C PRO A 41 4.88 5.75 17.61
N GLU A 42 4.19 4.78 17.01
CA GLU A 42 3.45 3.70 17.68
C GLU A 42 4.26 2.39 17.74
N ASN A 43 5.57 2.47 17.51
CA ASN A 43 6.49 1.33 17.50
C ASN A 43 6.14 0.26 16.43
N LEU A 44 5.58 0.72 15.31
CA LEU A 44 5.23 -0.10 14.15
C LEU A 44 5.94 0.44 12.91
N ASP A 45 6.52 -0.44 12.09
CA ASP A 45 7.04 -0.12 10.77
C ASP A 45 6.44 -1.08 9.73
N MET A 46 6.77 -0.90 8.45
CA MET A 46 6.21 -1.71 7.37
C MET A 46 7.26 -2.10 6.32
N HIS A 47 7.03 -3.23 5.66
CA HIS A 47 7.68 -3.56 4.39
C HIS A 47 6.66 -3.57 3.25
N VAL A 48 7.16 -3.39 2.03
CA VAL A 48 6.34 -3.28 0.82
C VAL A 48 6.90 -4.22 -0.25
N GLN A 49 6.03 -5.04 -0.82
CA GLN A 49 6.36 -5.98 -1.89
C GLN A 49 5.57 -5.61 -3.15
N PRO A 50 6.19 -4.94 -4.14
CA PRO A 50 5.53 -4.61 -5.39
C PRO A 50 5.46 -5.84 -6.32
N ALA A 51 4.38 -5.96 -7.08
CA ALA A 51 4.21 -6.95 -8.14
C ALA A 51 3.31 -6.40 -9.26
N PHE A 52 3.46 -6.91 -10.49
CA PHE A 52 2.45 -6.71 -11.51
C PHE A 52 1.26 -7.64 -11.27
N VAL A 53 0.06 -7.14 -11.50
CA VAL A 53 -1.17 -7.93 -11.45
C VAL A 53 -2.04 -7.54 -12.65
N LYS A 54 -2.83 -8.48 -13.15
CA LYS A 54 -3.83 -8.21 -14.18
C LYS A 54 -5.19 -8.00 -13.50
N LEU A 55 -5.87 -6.93 -13.88
CA LEU A 55 -7.21 -6.58 -13.38
C LEU A 55 -8.17 -6.49 -14.55
N ASP A 56 -9.35 -7.07 -14.41
CA ASP A 56 -10.44 -6.86 -15.35
C ASP A 56 -11.19 -5.58 -14.98
N ILE A 57 -11.14 -4.59 -15.87
CA ILE A 57 -11.84 -3.32 -15.73
C ILE A 57 -12.61 -3.07 -17.01
N GLU A 58 -13.93 -2.93 -16.91
CA GLU A 58 -14.80 -2.65 -18.07
C GLU A 58 -14.67 -3.71 -19.20
N ASN A 59 -14.46 -4.98 -18.83
CA ASN A 59 -14.18 -6.09 -19.74
C ASN A 59 -12.86 -5.97 -20.54
N GLU A 60 -11.96 -5.08 -20.11
CA GLU A 60 -10.60 -5.00 -20.63
C GLU A 60 -9.59 -5.40 -19.55
N GLU A 61 -8.67 -6.28 -19.92
CA GLU A 61 -7.55 -6.67 -19.06
C GLU A 61 -6.55 -5.51 -18.98
N ARG A 62 -6.29 -5.02 -17.76
CA ARG A 62 -5.35 -3.94 -17.48
C ARG A 62 -4.23 -4.45 -16.57
N THR A 63 -2.98 -4.16 -16.94
CA THR A 63 -1.84 -4.38 -16.05
C THR A 63 -1.78 -3.28 -15.00
N ALA A 64 -1.86 -3.66 -13.73
CA ALA A 64 -1.71 -2.79 -12.57
C ALA A 64 -0.42 -3.12 -11.80
N VAL A 65 0.01 -2.19 -10.96
CA VAL A 65 1.01 -2.46 -9.92
C VAL A 65 0.28 -2.67 -8.60
N ARG A 66 0.58 -3.77 -7.94
CA ARG A 66 0.09 -4.14 -6.62
C ARG A 66 1.21 -3.98 -5.60
N PHE A 67 0.92 -3.31 -4.50
CA PHE A 67 1.81 -3.17 -3.35
C PHE A 67 1.20 -3.95 -2.19
N ALA A 68 1.79 -5.10 -1.86
CA ALA A 68 1.47 -5.79 -0.61
C ALA A 68 2.26 -5.13 0.52
N VAL A 69 1.58 -4.57 1.51
CA VAL A 69 2.18 -3.84 2.63
C VAL A 69 1.90 -4.63 3.91
N LYS A 70 2.95 -4.92 4.68
CA LYS A 70 2.82 -5.64 5.96
C LYS A 70 3.54 -4.90 7.06
N GLY A 71 2.83 -4.70 8.16
CA GLY A 71 3.32 -4.06 9.38
C GLY A 71 4.06 -5.05 10.27
N TYR A 72 5.04 -4.55 11.03
CA TYR A 72 5.75 -5.30 12.05
C TYR A 72 6.14 -4.38 13.20
N LYS A 73 6.25 -4.93 14.41
CA LYS A 73 6.69 -4.18 15.59
C LYS A 73 8.20 -3.92 15.52
N LEU A 74 8.59 -2.69 15.83
CA LEU A 74 9.99 -2.36 16.06
C LEU A 74 10.44 -2.97 17.40
N SER A 75 11.60 -3.61 17.41
CA SER A 75 12.22 -4.25 18.59
C SER A 75 13.06 -3.26 19.40
#